data_AF-D0DV02-F1
#
_entry.id   AF-D0DV02-F1
#
_cell.length_a   1.000
_cell.length_b   1.000
_cell.length_c   1.000
_cell.angle_alpha   90.00
_cell.angle_beta   90.00
_cell.angle_gamma   90.00
#
_symmetry.space_group_name_H-M   'P 1'
#
loop_
_entity.id
_entity.type
_entity.pdbx_description
1 polymer ?
#
loop_
_entity_poly.entity_id
_entity_poly.type
_entity_poly.pdbx_seq_one_letter_code
_entity_poly.pdbx_strand_id
1 'polypeptide(L)'
;MDNLNGSLNPWMIPLTLGGAALAGFVTGKMFGDRRRGAKTILKLVTNDFKKEGPLAGSWIDYQPIPFQRFAYKTTAYRGGLRRQEDDQLVNYEFLADAYTGSIIELKRMN
;
A
#
# COMPACT_ATOMS: atom_id res chain seq x y z
N MET A 1 17.19 18.48 -39.76
CA MET A 1 16.37 17.33 -39.31
C MET A 1 17.39 16.26 -38.99
N ASP A 2 17.88 16.26 -37.75
CA ASP A 2 19.11 15.55 -37.41
C ASP A 2 18.72 14.18 -36.87
N ASN A 3 18.86 13.18 -37.74
CA ASN A 3 18.61 11.78 -37.44
C ASN A 3 19.73 11.26 -36.53
N LEU A 4 19.40 10.96 -35.28
CA LEU A 4 20.30 10.31 -34.32
C LEU A 4 20.51 8.84 -34.72
N ASN A 5 21.44 8.58 -35.63
CA ASN A 5 21.94 7.23 -35.91
C ASN A 5 23.20 6.97 -35.08
N GLY A 6 23.02 6.58 -33.82
CA GLY A 6 24.12 6.15 -32.95
C GLY A 6 24.24 4.64 -32.98
N SER A 7 25.20 4.09 -33.74
CA SER A 7 25.55 2.67 -33.67
C SER A 7 26.15 2.38 -32.29
N LEU A 8 25.46 1.60 -31.48
CA LEU A 8 25.94 1.20 -30.15
C LEU A 8 27.17 0.29 -30.30
N ASN A 9 28.32 0.74 -29.80
CA ASN A 9 29.57 -0.02 -29.87
C ASN A 9 29.51 -1.26 -28.95
N PRO A 10 29.91 -2.47 -29.41
CA PRO A 10 29.74 -3.73 -28.68
C PRO A 10 30.39 -3.77 -27.28
N TRP A 11 31.47 -3.01 -27.08
CA TRP A 11 32.18 -2.89 -25.80
C TRP A 11 31.42 -2.07 -24.74
N MET A 12 30.36 -1.35 -25.13
CA MET A 12 29.52 -0.56 -24.22
C MET A 12 28.35 -1.36 -23.64
N ILE A 13 28.03 -2.52 -24.22
CA ILE A 13 26.93 -3.40 -23.78
C ILE A 13 27.12 -3.90 -22.33
N PRO A 14 28.31 -4.38 -21.89
CA PRO A 14 28.48 -4.80 -20.49
C PRO A 14 28.44 -3.63 -19.50
N LEU A 15 28.85 -2.42 -19.91
CA LEU A 15 28.82 -1.21 -19.07
C LEU A 15 27.39 -0.71 -18.82
N THR A 16 26.50 -0.79 -19.83
CA THR A 16 25.09 -0.40 -19.70
C THR A 16 24.27 -1.42 -18.92
N LEU A 17 24.46 -2.72 -19.16
CA LEU A 17 23.78 -3.77 -18.39
C LEU A 17 24.22 -3.78 -16.92
N GLY A 18 25.51 -3.60 -16.63
CA GLY A 18 26.02 -3.53 -15.26
C GLY A 18 25.52 -2.31 -14.48
N GLY A 19 25.46 -1.14 -15.13
CA GLY A 19 24.93 0.10 -14.52
C GLY A 19 23.44 0.01 -14.20
N ALA A 20 22.62 -0.53 -15.11
CA ALA A 20 21.19 -0.71 -14.90
C ALA A 20 20.89 -1.72 -13.77
N ALA A 21 21.66 -2.80 -13.67
CA ALA A 21 21.51 -3.78 -12.59
C ALA A 21 21.83 -3.20 -11.21
N LEU A 22 22.91 -2.40 -11.08
CA LEU A 22 23.27 -1.74 -9.83
C LEU A 22 22.25 -0.66 -9.44
N ALA A 23 21.78 0.15 -10.40
CA ALA A 23 20.72 1.11 -10.16
C ALA A 23 19.42 0.43 -9.68
N GLY A 24 19.01 -0.65 -10.35
CA GLY A 24 17.84 -1.44 -9.96
C GLY A 24 17.96 -2.06 -8.56
N PHE A 25 19.13 -2.60 -8.20
CA PHE A 25 19.38 -3.18 -6.86
C PHE A 25 19.37 -2.12 -5.76
N VAL A 26 19.99 -0.96 -5.99
CA VAL A 26 20.01 0.15 -5.03
C VAL A 26 18.61 0.73 -4.83
N THR A 27 17.85 0.94 -5.91
CA THR A 27 16.45 1.39 -5.82
C THR A 27 15.59 0.38 -5.07
N GLY A 28 15.73 -0.92 -5.30
CA GLY A 28 14.97 -1.96 -4.59
C GLY A 28 15.24 -1.99 -3.07
N LYS A 29 16.46 -1.65 -2.63
CA LYS A 29 16.84 -1.67 -1.21
C LYS A 29 16.49 -0.38 -0.45
N MET A 30 16.29 0.74 -1.14
CA MET A 30 15.98 2.05 -0.51
C MET A 30 14.49 2.27 -0.22
N PHE A 31 13.58 1.48 -0.78
CA PHE A 31 12.18 1.41 -0.33
C PHE A 31 12.06 0.60 0.96
N GLY A 32 12.88 0.95 1.96
CA GLY A 32 12.82 0.36 3.29
C GLY A 32 11.47 0.65 3.94
N ASP A 33 10.86 -0.40 4.49
CA ASP A 33 9.57 -0.47 5.18
C ASP A 33 9.45 0.57 6.31
N ARG A 34 9.19 1.82 5.94
CA ARG A 34 8.77 2.84 6.90
C ARG A 34 7.27 2.70 7.08
N ARG A 35 6.88 2.33 8.30
CA ARG A 35 5.50 2.31 8.74
C ARG A 35 4.84 3.67 8.43
N ARG A 36 3.68 3.63 7.79
CA ARG A 36 2.89 4.83 7.49
C ARG A 36 2.09 5.21 8.73
N GLY A 37 1.81 6.50 8.88
CA GLY A 37 0.99 6.98 10.01
C GLY A 37 -0.49 6.58 9.86
N ALA A 38 -1.20 6.51 10.98
CA ALA A 38 -2.62 6.14 11.02
C ALA A 38 -3.49 6.96 10.06
N LYS A 39 -3.28 8.29 9.98
CA LYS A 39 -3.99 9.15 9.02
C LYS A 39 -3.78 8.72 7.55
N THR A 40 -2.56 8.33 7.20
CA THR A 40 -2.24 7.86 5.85
C THR A 40 -2.92 6.54 5.55
N ILE A 41 -2.89 5.59 6.51
CA ILE A 41 -3.56 4.30 6.37
C ILE A 41 -5.08 4.48 6.26
N LEU A 42 -5.69 5.30 7.10
CA LEU A 42 -7.12 5.62 7.03
C LEU A 42 -7.49 6.21 5.66
N LYS A 43 -6.66 7.10 5.11
CA LYS A 43 -6.89 7.67 3.78
C LYS A 43 -6.80 6.61 2.67
N LEU A 44 -5.84 5.69 2.75
CA LEU A 44 -5.71 4.59 1.78
C LEU A 44 -6.94 3.69 1.82
N VAL A 45 -7.29 3.19 3.00
CA VAL A 45 -8.46 2.33 3.21
C VAL A 45 -9.74 3.02 2.73
N THR A 46 -10.01 4.24 3.20
CA THR A 46 -11.24 4.95 2.79
C THR A 46 -11.30 5.24 1.29
N ASN A 47 -10.16 5.49 0.63
CA ASN A 47 -10.12 5.69 -0.82
C ASN A 47 -10.45 4.41 -1.58
N ASP A 48 -10.02 3.24 -1.09
CA ASP A 48 -10.35 1.96 -1.72
C ASP A 48 -11.83 1.64 -1.57
N PHE A 49 -12.41 1.81 -0.37
CA PHE A 49 -13.83 1.59 -0.15
C PHE A 49 -14.73 2.58 -0.90
N LYS A 50 -14.28 3.83 -1.10
CA LYS A 50 -15.02 4.83 -1.90
C LYS A 50 -15.18 4.43 -3.38
N LYS A 51 -14.35 3.53 -3.90
CA LYS A 51 -14.50 2.99 -5.26
C LYS A 51 -15.75 2.10 -5.39
N GLU A 52 -16.20 1.51 -4.28
CA GLU A 52 -17.37 0.63 -4.24
C GLU A 52 -18.65 1.36 -3.82
N GLY A 53 -18.55 2.55 -3.21
CA GLY A 53 -19.72 3.34 -2.83
C GLY A 53 -19.42 4.47 -1.84
N PRO A 54 -20.41 5.33 -1.55
CA PRO A 54 -20.23 6.42 -0.59
C PRO A 54 -20.02 5.90 0.84
N LEU A 55 -19.07 6.52 1.54
CA LEU A 55 -18.85 6.30 2.97
C LEU A 55 -19.58 7.37 3.79
N ALA A 56 -20.27 6.94 4.84
CA ALA A 56 -20.91 7.81 5.81
C ALA A 56 -19.94 8.26 6.92
N GLY A 57 -18.89 7.49 7.19
CA GLY A 57 -17.89 7.85 8.20
C GLY A 57 -16.77 6.81 8.32
N SER A 58 -15.69 7.18 9.01
CA SER A 58 -14.54 6.32 9.23
C SER A 58 -13.69 6.78 10.42
N TRP A 59 -13.02 5.85 11.09
CA TRP A 59 -12.10 6.11 12.19
C TRP A 59 -10.92 5.14 12.16
N ILE A 60 -9.84 5.49 12.86
CA ILE A 60 -8.67 4.63 13.03
C ILE A 60 -8.04 4.90 14.40
N ASP A 61 -7.56 3.84 15.06
CA ASP A 61 -6.75 3.99 16.25
C ASP A 61 -5.37 4.52 15.88
N TYR A 62 -4.85 5.46 16.68
CA TYR A 62 -3.52 6.02 16.45
C TYR A 62 -2.39 5.06 16.81
N GLN A 63 -2.66 4.14 17.74
CA GLN A 63 -1.67 3.18 18.22
C GLN A 63 -1.78 1.90 17.40
N PRO A 64 -0.76 1.55 16.61
CA PRO A 64 -0.76 0.30 15.87
C PRO A 64 -0.41 -0.87 16.81
N ILE A 65 -0.92 -2.06 16.49
CA ILE A 65 -0.76 -3.29 17.26
C ILE A 65 0.06 -4.33 16.49
N PRO A 66 0.87 -5.16 17.16
CA PRO A 66 1.49 -6.31 16.49
C PRO A 66 0.40 -7.29 16.04
N PHE A 67 0.54 -7.82 14.84
CA PHE A 67 -0.35 -8.84 14.28
C PHE A 67 0.48 -10.03 13.79
N GLN A 68 0.07 -11.23 14.16
CA GLN A 68 0.68 -12.47 13.70
C GLN A 68 -0.38 -13.52 13.37
N ARG A 69 -0.27 -14.09 12.17
CA ARG A 69 -1.08 -15.25 11.76
C ARG A 69 -0.20 -16.20 10.95
N PHE A 70 0.02 -17.40 11.47
CA PHE A 70 0.99 -18.36 10.91
C PHE A 70 2.39 -17.74 10.75
N ALA A 71 2.95 -17.75 9.54
CA ALA A 71 4.24 -17.15 9.20
C ALA A 71 4.17 -15.65 8.88
N TYR A 72 2.96 -15.07 8.77
CA TYR A 72 2.78 -13.64 8.50
C TYR A 72 2.86 -12.84 9.80
N LYS A 73 3.84 -11.94 9.89
CA LYS A 73 4.05 -11.02 11.02
C LYS A 73 4.09 -9.60 10.49
N THR A 74 3.26 -8.72 11.06
CA THR A 74 3.24 -7.30 10.69
C THR A 74 2.83 -6.43 11.88
N THR A 75 2.82 -5.13 11.67
CA THR A 75 2.15 -4.18 12.54
C THR A 75 0.88 -3.72 11.83
N ALA A 76 -0.25 -3.72 12.52
CA ALA A 76 -1.55 -3.37 11.96
C ALA A 76 -2.20 -2.20 12.70
N TYR A 77 -3.03 -1.44 11.99
CA TYR A 77 -3.95 -0.48 12.58
C TYR A 77 -5.36 -1.06 12.64
N ARG A 78 -6.03 -0.86 13.77
CA ARG A 78 -7.46 -1.08 13.90
C ARG A 78 -8.20 0.17 13.48
N GLY A 79 -9.28 0.00 12.76
CA GLY A 79 -10.19 1.08 12.43
C GLY A 79 -11.56 0.56 12.07
N GLY A 80 -12.42 1.49 11.65
CA GLY A 80 -13.74 1.15 11.17
C GLY A 80 -14.23 2.14 10.15
N LEU A 81 -15.22 1.70 9.37
CA LEU A 81 -15.89 2.50 8.37
C LEU A 81 -17.37 2.18 8.35
N ARG A 82 -18.16 3.12 7.86
CA ARG A 82 -19.60 3.04 7.78
C ARG A 82 -20.03 3.37 6.38
N ARG A 83 -20.84 2.50 5.77
CA ARG A 83 -21.38 2.69 4.42
C ARG A 83 -22.88 2.47 4.39
N GLN A 84 -23.53 3.02 3.37
CA GLN A 84 -24.93 2.75 3.09
C GLN A 84 -25.01 1.61 2.08
N GLU A 85 -25.70 0.53 2.45
CA GLU A 85 -25.96 -0.65 1.61
C GLU A 85 -27.45 -0.98 1.71
N ASP A 86 -28.14 -1.11 0.58
CA ASP A 86 -29.57 -1.47 0.53
C ASP A 86 -30.43 -0.61 1.47
N ASP A 87 -30.14 0.70 1.48
CA ASP A 87 -30.78 1.70 2.34
C ASP A 87 -30.57 1.50 3.86
N GLN A 88 -29.61 0.66 4.23
CA GLN A 88 -29.20 0.43 5.62
C GLN A 88 -27.77 0.92 5.87
N LEU A 89 -27.57 1.44 7.07
CA LEU A 89 -26.27 1.93 7.53
C LEU A 89 -25.46 0.77 8.12
N VAL A 90 -24.47 0.27 7.38
CA VAL A 90 -23.66 -0.88 7.77
C VAL A 90 -22.32 -0.43 8.32
N ASN A 91 -21.95 -0.97 9.49
CA ASN A 91 -20.66 -0.72 10.13
C ASN A 91 -19.68 -1.86 9.83
N TYR A 92 -18.45 -1.49 9.56
CA TYR A 92 -17.34 -2.41 9.35
C TYR A 92 -16.20 -2.06 10.30
N GLU A 93 -15.57 -3.08 10.87
CA GLU A 93 -14.27 -2.97 11.52
C GLU A 93 -13.21 -3.61 10.65
N PHE A 94 -12.03 -2.99 10.57
CA PHE A 94 -10.92 -3.51 9.81
C PHE A 94 -9.61 -3.55 10.61
N LEU A 95 -8.74 -4.47 10.22
CA LEU A 95 -7.31 -4.45 10.51
C LEU A 95 -6.56 -4.17 9.21
N ALA A 96 -5.79 -3.10 9.17
CA ALA A 96 -5.01 -2.71 8.00
C ALA A 96 -3.51 -2.78 8.29
N ASP A 97 -2.74 -3.32 7.35
CA ASP A 97 -1.28 -3.40 7.44
C ASP A 97 -0.65 -1.99 7.46
N ALA A 98 0.21 -1.71 8.45
CA ALA A 98 0.73 -0.37 8.68
C ALA A 98 1.82 0.05 7.68
N TYR A 99 2.33 -0.86 6.85
CA TYR A 99 3.35 -0.58 5.84
C TYR A 99 2.72 -0.39 4.47
N THR A 100 1.73 -1.20 4.13
CA THR A 100 1.11 -1.26 2.80
C THR A 100 -0.26 -0.61 2.73
N GLY A 101 -1.01 -0.58 3.84
CA GLY A 101 -2.42 -0.19 3.88
C GLY A 101 -3.38 -1.28 3.45
N SER A 102 -2.90 -2.48 3.12
CA SER A 102 -3.74 -3.61 2.74
C SER A 102 -4.62 -4.07 3.91
N ILE A 103 -5.87 -4.40 3.60
CA ILE A 103 -6.82 -4.95 4.58
C ILE A 103 -6.43 -6.39 4.91
N ILE A 104 -6.07 -6.63 6.16
CA ILE A 104 -5.75 -7.95 6.71
C ILE A 104 -7.05 -8.66 7.09
N GLU A 105 -7.95 -7.95 7.78
CA GLU A 105 -9.24 -8.47 8.21
C GLU A 105 -10.30 -7.38 8.05
N LEU A 106 -11.51 -7.79 7.64
CA LEU A 106 -12.69 -6.96 7.55
C LEU A 106 -13.86 -7.70 8.18
N LYS A 107 -14.51 -7.08 9.16
CA LYS A 107 -15.65 -7.63 9.86
C LYS A 107 -16.84 -6.70 9.73
N ARG A 108 -17.95 -7.22 9.21
CA ARG A 108 -19.25 -6.54 9.26
C ARG A 108 -19.81 -6.63 10.68
N MET A 109 -20.20 -5.51 11.24
CA MET A 109 -20.86 -5.40 12.53
C MET A 109 -22.38 -5.37 12.28
N ASN A 110 -23.08 -6.35 12.86
CA ASN A 110 -24.53 -6.51 12.75
C ASN A 110 -25.24 -5.86 13.93
#